data_AF-A0A9W8JHP5-F1
#
_entry.id   AF-A0A9W8JHP5-F1
#
_cell.length_a   1.000
_cell.length_b   1.000
_cell.length_c   1.000
_cell.angle_alpha   90.00
_cell.angle_beta   90.00
_cell.angle_gamma   90.00
#
_symmetry.space_group_name_H-M   'P 1'
#
loop_
_entity.id
_entity.type
_entity.pdbx_description
1 polymer ?
#
loop_
_entity_poly.entity_id
_entity_poly.type
_entity_poly.pdbx_seq_one_letter_code
_entity_poly.pdbx_strand_id
1 'polypeptide(L)'
;MENVGMHMMRLPALDLHIGHRDGGRPLELIDILSDIRLRLGHVAALFLYFILNALPCLAAYVPLRQYEGSTFFEGWAYYGNVDNTTWGTISKAIQLQRRCTDATITGNVTYLDRADATSKRLTYVNDAGNAIIQVDNTTTLVRNADVVNRDSIRLTSLDSYGMGSLIVMDALHIPYGCSVWPAFWTYGIEKEWPEAGEIDIIEAINDMDRNQVALHTIPGCSKADTLPQSGRTLETDCSTNRGCIVAESKPNSFGPRFSEAGGGVYALLLEPTSINVWFFSYFPPQNLILLTTLCGVWYVFSTS
;
A
#
# COMPACT_ATOMS: atom_id res chain seq x y z
N MET A 1 7.10 23.07 7.58
CA MET A 1 6.31 21.99 6.94
C MET A 1 6.64 20.71 7.68
N GLU A 2 5.88 20.34 8.72
CA GLU A 2 6.19 19.16 9.57
C GLU A 2 5.66 17.83 8.99
N ASN A 3 4.88 17.86 7.90
CA ASN A 3 4.07 16.73 7.42
C ASN A 3 4.65 16.01 6.19
N VAL A 4 5.96 16.10 5.95
CA VAL A 4 6.59 15.70 4.66
C VAL A 4 7.39 14.40 4.73
N GLY A 5 7.26 13.65 5.83
CA GLY A 5 7.93 12.38 6.07
C GLY A 5 6.99 11.17 5.94
N MET A 6 7.46 10.09 5.35
CA MET A 6 6.85 8.76 5.42
C MET A 6 7.51 7.99 6.56
N HIS A 7 6.70 7.47 7.48
CA HIS A 7 7.17 6.71 8.63
C HIS A 7 6.71 5.26 8.49
N MET A 8 7.62 4.33 8.24
CA MET A 8 7.30 2.92 8.03
C MET A 8 7.82 2.06 9.17
N MET A 9 6.98 1.11 9.59
CA MET A 9 7.33 0.15 10.63
C MET A 9 7.75 -1.19 10.00
N ARG A 10 7.12 -1.60 8.89
CA ARG A 10 7.37 -2.88 8.23
C ARG A 10 6.91 -2.94 6.78
N LEU A 11 7.73 -3.54 5.91
CA LEU A 11 7.33 -3.95 4.57
C LEU A 11 7.66 -5.43 4.34
N PRO A 12 6.76 -6.39 4.65
CA PRO A 12 6.93 -7.77 4.21
C PRO A 12 6.41 -7.96 2.78
N ALA A 13 7.23 -8.60 1.95
CA ALA A 13 6.76 -9.29 0.75
C ALA A 13 6.70 -10.78 1.07
N LEU A 14 5.59 -11.43 0.73
CA LEU A 14 5.39 -12.87 0.98
C LEU A 14 5.11 -13.60 -0.34
N ASP A 15 5.57 -14.85 -0.47
CA ASP A 15 5.35 -15.70 -1.65
C ASP A 15 4.70 -17.04 -1.28
N LEU A 16 3.98 -17.63 -2.23
CA LEU A 16 3.27 -18.90 -2.10
C LEU A 16 3.97 -19.98 -2.95
N HIS A 17 4.57 -20.98 -2.29
CA HIS A 17 5.10 -22.17 -2.96
C HIS A 17 4.00 -23.24 -3.12
N ILE A 18 3.27 -23.24 -4.23
CA ILE A 18 2.47 -24.42 -4.64
C ILE A 18 3.37 -25.31 -5.51
N GLY A 19 3.78 -26.46 -4.98
CA GLY A 19 4.43 -27.49 -5.77
C GLY A 19 3.45 -28.07 -6.80
N HIS A 20 3.63 -27.76 -8.08
CA HIS A 20 2.91 -28.43 -9.16
C HIS A 20 3.50 -29.83 -9.40
N ARG A 21 2.64 -30.86 -9.37
CA ARG A 21 2.86 -32.10 -10.13
C ARG A 21 2.01 -32.05 -11.39
N ASP A 22 2.62 -32.46 -12.49
CA ASP A 22 1.99 -32.59 -13.80
C ASP A 22 0.68 -33.39 -13.76
N GLY A 23 -0.36 -32.84 -14.38
CA GLY A 23 -1.50 -33.58 -14.93
C GLY A 23 -2.55 -34.12 -13.95
N GLY A 24 -3.68 -33.41 -13.85
CA GLY A 24 -4.99 -34.01 -13.52
C GLY A 24 -5.60 -33.60 -12.17
N ARG A 25 -6.69 -32.80 -12.26
CA ARG A 25 -7.76 -32.44 -11.29
C ARG A 25 -7.39 -32.21 -9.80
N PRO A 26 -7.97 -31.18 -9.14
CA PRO A 26 -7.78 -30.98 -7.71
C PRO A 26 -8.36 -32.17 -6.92
N LEU A 27 -7.57 -32.70 -5.98
CA LEU A 27 -8.01 -33.71 -5.02
C LEU A 27 -9.00 -33.06 -4.04
N GLU A 28 -10.29 -33.31 -4.25
CA GLU A 28 -11.34 -32.98 -3.30
C GLU A 28 -11.15 -33.83 -2.02
N LEU A 29 -11.17 -33.17 -0.86
CA LEU A 29 -10.97 -33.73 0.48
C LEU A 29 -11.97 -34.88 0.84
N ILE A 30 -12.97 -35.10 0.00
CA ILE A 30 -14.05 -36.07 0.17
C ILE A 30 -13.67 -37.49 -0.28
N ASP A 31 -12.76 -37.65 -1.25
CA ASP A 31 -12.45 -38.99 -1.80
C ASP A 31 -11.57 -39.83 -0.86
N ILE A 32 -10.75 -39.19 -0.02
CA ILE A 32 -9.89 -39.88 0.98
C ILE A 32 -10.71 -40.46 2.14
N LEU A 33 -11.90 -39.91 2.41
CA LEU A 33 -12.71 -40.31 3.57
C LEU A 33 -13.57 -41.56 3.33
N SER A 34 -13.69 -42.04 2.09
CA SER A 34 -14.52 -43.20 1.77
C SER A 34 -13.82 -44.56 1.95
N ASP A 35 -12.47 -44.59 1.93
CA ASP A 35 -11.69 -45.83 1.94
C ASP A 35 -11.12 -46.22 3.32
N ILE A 36 -11.30 -45.39 4.35
CA ILE A 36 -10.81 -45.65 5.73
C ILE A 36 -11.97 -45.88 6.69
N ARG A 37 -12.94 -46.71 6.29
CA ARG A 37 -13.86 -47.37 7.23
C ARG A 37 -13.67 -48.87 7.14
N LEU A 38 -12.55 -49.39 7.64
CA LEU A 38 -12.46 -50.72 8.25
C LEU A 38 -11.04 -50.95 8.79
N ARG A 39 -10.95 -51.14 10.11
CA ARG A 39 -9.80 -51.68 10.86
C ARG A 39 -8.63 -50.73 11.16
N LEU A 40 -8.81 -49.81 12.10
CA LEU A 40 -7.67 -49.27 12.88
C LEU A 40 -8.04 -49.28 14.37
N GLY A 41 -7.26 -50.01 15.17
CA GLY A 41 -7.41 -50.06 16.62
C GLY A 41 -7.09 -48.72 17.28
N HIS A 42 -7.54 -48.54 18.53
CA HIS A 42 -7.45 -47.30 19.30
C HIS A 42 -6.09 -46.55 19.25
N VAL A 43 -4.98 -47.28 19.10
CA VAL A 43 -3.63 -46.70 18.97
C VAL A 43 -3.46 -45.89 17.68
N ALA A 44 -4.03 -46.37 16.57
CA ALA A 44 -3.92 -45.68 15.30
C ALA A 44 -4.96 -44.56 15.13
N ALA A 45 -6.09 -44.62 15.84
CA ALA A 45 -6.99 -43.48 15.99
C ALA A 45 -6.33 -42.33 16.78
N LEU A 46 -5.56 -42.65 17.82
CA LEU A 46 -4.73 -41.68 18.54
C LEU A 46 -3.60 -41.11 17.68
N PHE A 47 -2.92 -41.96 16.89
CA PHE A 47 -1.87 -41.51 15.97
C PHE A 47 -2.43 -40.61 14.86
N LEU A 48 -3.60 -40.94 14.30
CA LEU A 48 -4.30 -40.12 13.31
C LEU A 48 -4.80 -38.80 13.92
N TYR A 49 -5.28 -38.82 15.17
CA TYR A 49 -5.65 -37.62 15.92
C TYR A 49 -4.44 -36.70 16.16
N PHE A 50 -3.27 -37.25 16.49
CA PHE A 50 -2.04 -36.47 16.60
C PHE A 50 -1.59 -35.92 15.23
N ILE A 51 -1.71 -36.66 14.13
CA ILE A 51 -1.36 -36.17 12.78
C ILE A 51 -2.34 -35.10 12.29
N LEU A 52 -3.65 -35.24 12.56
CA LEU A 52 -4.68 -34.25 12.21
C LEU A 52 -4.58 -32.96 13.04
N ASN A 53 -4.16 -33.05 14.32
CA ASN A 53 -3.92 -31.89 15.18
C ASN A 53 -2.49 -31.32 15.06
N ALA A 54 -1.58 -32.04 14.39
CA ALA A 54 -0.23 -31.60 14.05
C ALA A 54 -0.08 -31.25 12.56
N LEU A 55 -1.19 -30.98 11.87
CA LEU A 55 -1.11 -30.19 10.65
C LEU A 55 -0.53 -28.83 11.07
N PRO A 56 0.72 -28.48 10.69
CA PRO A 56 1.14 -27.10 10.85
C PRO A 56 0.06 -26.26 10.17
N CYS A 57 -0.35 -25.17 10.83
CA CYS A 57 -1.05 -24.11 10.13
C CYS A 57 -0.10 -23.68 9.01
N LEU A 58 -0.26 -24.28 7.82
CA LEU A 58 0.53 -23.97 6.64
C LEU A 58 0.16 -22.53 6.34
N ALA A 59 1.06 -21.62 6.72
CA ALA A 59 0.92 -20.24 6.33
C ALA A 59 0.88 -20.23 4.80
N ALA A 60 -0.24 -19.79 4.23
CA ALA A 60 -0.40 -19.68 2.78
C ALA A 60 0.65 -18.72 2.16
N TYR A 61 1.24 -17.87 2.99
CA TYR A 61 2.25 -16.89 2.61
C TYR A 61 3.39 -16.92 3.63
N VAL A 62 4.63 -17.03 3.15
CA VAL A 62 5.84 -16.95 3.99
C VAL A 62 6.65 -15.72 3.65
N PRO A 63 7.32 -15.05 4.63
CA PRO A 63 8.04 -13.82 4.34
C PRO A 63 9.23 -14.11 3.42
N LEU A 64 9.18 -13.54 2.22
CA LEU A 64 10.26 -13.56 1.25
C LEU A 64 11.28 -12.46 1.56
N ARG A 65 10.80 -11.25 1.87
CA ARG A 65 11.62 -10.09 2.19
C ARG A 65 10.96 -9.25 3.28
N GLN A 66 11.76 -8.68 4.18
CA GLN A 66 11.31 -7.72 5.19
C GLN A 66 12.24 -6.51 5.16
N TYR A 67 11.68 -5.32 4.95
CA TYR A 67 12.39 -4.06 5.14
C TYR A 67 11.92 -3.44 6.46
N GLU A 68 12.78 -3.48 7.49
CA GLU A 68 12.47 -3.00 8.83
C GLU A 68 13.76 -2.64 9.61
N GLY A 69 13.63 -1.84 10.66
CA GLY A 69 14.72 -1.51 11.57
C GLY A 69 15.92 -0.82 10.91
N SER A 70 17.10 -1.02 11.49
CA SER A 70 18.34 -0.34 11.06
C SER A 70 18.78 -0.68 9.63
N THR A 71 18.33 -1.83 9.10
CA THR A 71 18.69 -2.31 7.76
C THR A 71 17.66 -1.94 6.70
N PHE A 72 16.59 -1.22 7.06
CA PHE A 72 15.50 -0.85 6.15
C PHE A 72 16.01 -0.32 4.80
N PHE A 73 16.97 0.62 4.82
CA PHE A 73 17.49 1.29 3.63
C PHE A 73 18.52 0.49 2.81
N GLU A 74 18.91 -0.71 3.24
CA GLU A 74 19.91 -1.51 2.54
C GLU A 74 19.36 -2.20 1.28
N GLY A 75 18.04 -2.42 1.24
CA GLY A 75 17.38 -3.10 0.13
C GLY A 75 16.81 -2.18 -0.95
N TRP A 76 17.28 -0.92 -1.01
CA TRP A 76 16.76 0.10 -1.91
C TRP A 76 17.85 0.82 -2.70
N ALA A 77 17.58 1.07 -3.97
CA ALA A 77 18.33 2.02 -4.79
C ALA A 77 17.75 3.42 -4.63
N TYR A 78 18.63 4.42 -4.43
CA TYR A 78 18.27 5.83 -4.43
C TYR A 78 18.36 6.35 -5.87
N TYR A 79 17.37 7.12 -6.32
CA TYR A 79 17.32 7.58 -7.72
C TYR A 79 18.48 8.52 -8.10
N GLY A 80 18.88 9.43 -7.21
CA GLY A 80 20.06 10.28 -7.38
C GLY A 80 20.04 11.19 -8.61
N ASN A 81 18.87 11.65 -9.06
CA ASN A 81 18.67 12.45 -10.26
C ASN A 81 17.50 13.44 -10.11
N VAL A 82 17.47 14.45 -10.98
CA VAL A 82 16.31 15.35 -11.10
C VAL A 82 15.11 14.58 -11.66
N ASP A 83 13.92 14.88 -11.15
CA ASP A 83 12.69 14.24 -11.62
C ASP A 83 12.46 14.55 -13.10
N ASN A 84 12.31 13.49 -13.90
CA ASN A 84 11.96 13.50 -15.31
C ASN A 84 10.62 12.81 -15.60
N THR A 85 9.92 12.33 -14.56
CA THR A 85 8.74 11.46 -14.64
C THR A 85 7.43 12.20 -14.37
N THR A 86 7.41 13.16 -13.43
CA THR A 86 6.15 13.82 -13.03
C THR A 86 5.74 15.04 -13.86
N TRP A 87 6.46 15.35 -14.95
CA TRP A 87 6.31 16.63 -15.66
C TRP A 87 6.23 17.76 -14.64
N GLY A 88 7.32 18.03 -13.89
CA GLY A 88 7.43 19.08 -12.84
C GLY A 88 7.05 20.51 -13.28
N THR A 89 6.52 20.67 -14.49
CA THR A 89 5.57 21.71 -14.81
C THR A 89 4.26 21.40 -14.10
N ILE A 90 3.96 22.10 -13.00
CA ILE A 90 2.57 22.40 -12.65
C ILE A 90 2.00 23.12 -13.88
N SER A 91 1.51 22.34 -14.83
CA SER A 91 0.76 22.84 -15.96
C SER A 91 -0.41 23.57 -15.34
N LYS A 92 -0.67 24.79 -15.80
CA LYS A 92 -1.84 25.64 -15.46
C LYS A 92 -3.18 24.89 -15.24
N ALA A 93 -3.30 23.64 -15.67
CA ALA A 93 -4.44 22.75 -15.51
C ALA A 93 -4.73 22.29 -14.06
N ILE A 94 -3.76 22.22 -13.12
CA ILE A 94 -4.04 21.89 -11.70
C ILE A 94 -4.40 23.18 -10.91
N GLN A 95 -5.22 24.06 -11.51
CA GLN A 95 -5.69 25.30 -10.86
C GLN A 95 -7.08 25.17 -10.22
N LEU A 96 -7.69 23.99 -10.23
CA LEU A 96 -9.07 23.81 -9.75
C LEU A 96 -9.20 23.34 -8.30
N GLN A 97 -8.12 22.93 -7.64
CA GLN A 97 -8.12 22.66 -6.20
C GLN A 97 -7.93 23.98 -5.43
N ARG A 98 -9.03 24.69 -5.15
CA ARG A 98 -9.10 26.06 -4.54
C ARG A 98 -8.35 26.27 -3.21
N ARG A 99 -7.64 25.28 -2.67
CA ARG A 99 -6.92 25.36 -1.38
C ARG A 99 -5.40 25.58 -1.51
N CYS A 100 -4.80 25.30 -2.67
CA CYS A 100 -3.37 25.50 -2.89
C CYS A 100 -3.17 26.65 -3.89
N THR A 101 -2.89 27.85 -3.39
CA THR A 101 -2.97 29.11 -4.17
C THR A 101 -1.64 29.66 -4.70
N ASP A 102 -0.53 28.91 -4.65
CA ASP A 102 0.74 29.38 -5.22
C ASP A 102 0.92 28.87 -6.66
N ALA A 103 0.14 29.44 -7.58
CA ALA A 103 0.07 29.03 -8.98
C ALA A 103 1.17 29.63 -9.88
N THR A 104 2.25 30.14 -9.28
CA THR A 104 3.31 30.90 -9.99
C THR A 104 4.67 30.21 -10.01
N ILE A 105 4.82 29.07 -9.34
CA ILE A 105 6.11 28.38 -9.22
C ILE A 105 6.03 27.00 -9.86
N THR A 106 6.81 26.80 -10.93
CA THR A 106 7.17 25.48 -11.46
C THR A 106 8.22 24.88 -10.54
N GLY A 107 7.74 24.14 -9.53
CA GLY A 107 8.58 23.39 -8.61
C GLY A 107 8.89 22.02 -9.20
N ASN A 108 10.17 21.74 -9.43
CA ASN A 108 10.64 20.40 -9.76
C ASN A 108 11.28 19.75 -8.50
N VAL A 109 11.60 18.48 -8.58
CA VAL A 109 12.18 17.72 -7.47
C VAL A 109 13.60 17.28 -7.83
N THR A 110 14.53 17.39 -6.89
CA THR A 110 15.83 16.72 -6.98
C THR A 110 15.80 15.51 -6.05
N TYR A 111 15.79 14.30 -6.62
CA TYR A 111 15.90 13.10 -5.80
C TYR A 111 17.36 12.86 -5.45
N LEU A 112 17.68 12.87 -4.17
CA LEU A 112 19.04 12.71 -3.70
C LEU A 112 19.53 11.27 -3.82
N ASP A 113 20.85 11.11 -3.91
CA ASP A 113 21.49 9.82 -3.68
C ASP A 113 21.51 9.47 -2.17
N ARG A 114 22.01 8.28 -1.82
CA ARG A 114 22.04 7.81 -0.44
C ARG A 114 22.93 8.67 0.47
N ALA A 115 24.07 9.14 -0.03
CA ALA A 115 25.03 9.89 0.77
C ALA A 115 24.47 11.28 1.13
N ASP A 116 23.89 11.97 0.15
CA ASP A 116 23.26 13.27 0.34
C ASP A 116 21.98 13.16 1.17
N ALA A 117 21.15 12.14 0.93
CA ALA A 117 19.95 11.89 1.71
C ALA A 117 20.27 11.65 3.20
N THR A 118 21.32 10.87 3.49
CA THR A 118 21.73 10.59 4.87
C THR A 118 22.34 11.83 5.52
N SER A 119 23.22 12.56 4.82
CA SER A 119 23.88 13.76 5.36
C SER A 119 22.89 14.88 5.68
N LYS A 120 21.85 15.04 4.86
CA LYS A 120 20.75 16.00 5.07
C LYS A 120 19.65 15.47 5.98
N ARG A 121 19.77 14.25 6.51
CA ARG A 121 18.76 13.56 7.34
C ARG A 121 17.39 13.49 6.66
N LEU A 122 17.36 13.32 5.33
CA LEU A 122 16.13 13.06 4.57
C LEU A 122 15.75 11.58 4.59
N THR A 123 16.71 10.69 4.82
CA THR A 123 16.45 9.28 5.16
C THR A 123 17.23 8.87 6.40
N TYR A 124 16.55 8.24 7.36
CA TYR A 124 17.15 7.70 8.58
C TYR A 124 16.18 6.77 9.31
N VAL A 125 16.68 5.98 10.25
CA VAL A 125 15.86 5.19 11.17
C VAL A 125 15.83 5.94 12.50
N ASN A 126 14.65 6.20 13.04
CA ASN A 126 14.51 6.89 14.32
C ASN A 126 14.74 5.93 15.51
N ASP A 127 14.76 6.46 16.73
CA ASP A 127 15.03 5.67 17.95
C ASP A 127 13.94 4.60 18.24
N ALA A 128 12.75 4.77 17.66
CA ALA A 128 11.66 3.79 17.76
C ALA A 128 11.78 2.66 16.71
N GLY A 129 12.80 2.68 15.85
CA GLY A 129 13.01 1.70 14.78
C GLY A 129 12.24 1.98 13.49
N ASN A 130 11.55 3.13 13.39
CA ASN A 130 10.80 3.48 12.19
C ASN A 130 11.73 4.06 11.12
N ALA A 131 11.58 3.59 9.89
CA ALA A 131 12.23 4.21 8.74
C ALA A 131 11.52 5.52 8.39
N ILE A 132 12.30 6.61 8.34
CA ILE A 132 11.84 7.96 8.00
C ILE A 132 12.34 8.30 6.61
N ILE A 133 11.43 8.66 5.71
CA ILE A 133 11.73 9.17 4.36
C ILE A 133 11.05 10.51 4.21
N GLN A 134 11.79 11.60 4.19
CA GLN A 134 11.21 12.94 4.16
C GLN A 134 11.80 13.83 3.07
N VAL A 135 11.00 14.81 2.65
CA VAL A 135 11.41 15.89 1.75
C VAL A 135 12.12 16.98 2.55
N ASP A 136 13.02 17.74 1.92
CA ASP A 136 13.58 18.94 2.54
C ASP A 136 12.46 19.93 2.90
N ASN A 137 12.29 20.12 4.20
CA ASN A 137 11.30 21.02 4.79
C ASN A 137 11.95 22.22 5.52
N THR A 138 13.25 22.43 5.34
CA THR A 138 14.05 23.46 6.01
C THR A 138 14.47 24.58 5.05
N THR A 139 14.76 24.25 3.79
CA THR A 139 15.20 25.25 2.81
C THR A 139 14.04 26.08 2.29
N THR A 140 14.21 27.41 2.37
CA THR A 140 13.34 28.37 1.70
C THR A 140 13.79 28.55 0.26
N LEU A 141 12.96 28.14 -0.69
CA LEU A 141 13.23 28.28 -2.13
C LEU A 141 12.91 29.71 -2.60
N VAL A 142 13.67 30.21 -3.58
CA VAL A 142 13.49 31.55 -4.13
C VAL A 142 12.26 31.58 -5.06
N ARG A 143 11.26 32.40 -4.73
CA ARG A 143 9.95 32.43 -5.44
C ARG A 143 9.98 32.90 -6.91
N ASN A 144 11.10 33.48 -7.38
CA ASN A 144 11.21 34.12 -8.70
C ASN A 144 12.28 33.47 -9.59
N ALA A 145 12.66 32.23 -9.32
CA ALA A 145 13.48 31.46 -10.26
C ALA A 145 12.55 30.73 -11.26
N ASP A 146 12.97 30.64 -12.52
CA ASP A 146 12.20 29.96 -13.58
C ASP A 146 11.97 28.47 -13.26
N VAL A 147 12.87 27.84 -12.51
CA VAL A 147 12.74 26.49 -11.96
C VAL A 147 13.34 26.49 -10.55
N VAL A 148 12.60 25.96 -9.58
CA VAL A 148 13.13 25.64 -8.25
C VAL A 148 13.03 24.16 -7.99
N ASN A 149 14.10 23.58 -7.44
CA ASN A 149 14.11 22.17 -7.06
C ASN A 149 14.05 22.03 -5.54
N ARG A 150 13.10 21.23 -5.05
CA ARG A 150 13.13 20.78 -3.65
C ARG A 150 13.79 19.41 -3.59
N ASP A 151 14.72 19.24 -2.65
CA ASP A 151 15.33 17.94 -2.41
C ASP A 151 14.31 16.96 -1.82
N SER A 152 14.26 15.76 -2.39
CA SER A 152 13.35 14.68 -2.00
C SER A 152 14.02 13.33 -2.19
N ILE A 153 13.28 12.26 -1.94
CA ILE A 153 13.75 10.88 -2.01
C ILE A 153 12.81 10.04 -2.88
N ARG A 154 13.41 9.31 -3.82
CA ARG A 154 12.76 8.22 -4.56
C ARG A 154 13.58 6.97 -4.34
N LEU A 155 12.94 5.95 -3.78
CA LEU A 155 13.54 4.64 -3.55
C LEU A 155 12.89 3.62 -4.47
N THR A 156 13.72 2.76 -5.07
CA THR A 156 13.28 1.59 -5.83
C THR A 156 13.84 0.35 -5.14
N SER A 157 13.04 -0.69 -4.92
CA SER A 157 13.54 -1.92 -4.31
C SER A 157 14.61 -2.58 -5.19
N LEU A 158 15.61 -3.19 -4.56
CA LEU A 158 16.61 -3.99 -5.30
C LEU A 158 16.06 -5.34 -5.76
N ASP A 159 15.01 -5.82 -5.08
CA ASP A 159 14.29 -7.04 -5.41
C ASP A 159 13.04 -6.71 -6.25
N SER A 160 12.61 -7.67 -7.07
CA SER A 160 11.34 -7.63 -7.82
C SER A 160 10.41 -8.77 -7.38
N TYR A 161 9.11 -8.54 -7.52
CA TYR A 161 8.07 -9.42 -6.99
C TYR A 161 7.07 -9.80 -8.08
N GLY A 162 6.92 -11.10 -8.33
CA GLY A 162 6.05 -11.63 -9.38
C GLY A 162 4.63 -11.97 -8.90
N MET A 163 3.85 -12.56 -9.79
CA MET A 163 2.53 -13.11 -9.47
C MET A 163 2.64 -14.13 -8.34
N GLY A 164 1.65 -14.13 -7.44
CA GLY A 164 1.67 -14.89 -6.20
C GLY A 164 2.23 -14.10 -5.01
N SER A 165 2.76 -12.88 -5.23
CA SER A 165 3.28 -12.06 -4.15
C SER A 165 2.21 -11.29 -3.40
N LEU A 166 2.35 -11.22 -2.08
CA LEU A 166 1.62 -10.30 -1.19
C LEU A 166 2.61 -9.26 -0.65
N ILE A 167 2.44 -8.00 -1.06
CA ILE A 167 3.25 -6.86 -0.64
C ILE A 167 2.45 -6.08 0.40
N VAL A 168 3.02 -5.87 1.59
CA VAL A 168 2.35 -5.17 2.68
C VAL A 168 3.18 -3.99 3.12
N MET A 169 2.56 -2.82 3.29
CA MET A 169 3.15 -1.61 3.85
C MET A 169 2.43 -1.21 5.13
N ASP A 170 3.18 -1.24 6.22
CA ASP A 170 2.78 -0.72 7.53
C ASP A 170 3.39 0.67 7.74
N ALA A 171 2.54 1.69 7.77
CA ALA A 171 2.95 3.08 7.87
C ALA A 171 2.20 3.82 8.97
N LEU A 172 2.94 4.62 9.75
CA LEU A 172 2.43 5.53 10.77
C LEU A 172 2.09 6.90 10.19
N HIS A 173 2.75 7.29 9.10
CA HIS A 173 2.60 8.60 8.47
C HIS A 173 2.88 8.48 6.97
N ILE A 174 2.05 9.09 6.15
CA ILE A 174 2.26 9.27 4.71
C ILE A 174 2.32 10.79 4.45
N PRO A 175 3.29 11.32 3.67
CA PRO A 175 3.40 12.74 3.42
C PRO A 175 2.10 13.35 2.88
N TYR A 176 1.74 14.56 3.28
CA TYR A 176 0.56 15.25 2.74
C TYR A 176 0.70 16.77 2.78
N GLY A 177 -0.14 17.43 1.99
CA GLY A 177 -0.27 18.88 1.95
C GLY A 177 -0.18 19.43 0.53
N CYS A 178 -0.35 20.75 0.40
CA CYS A 178 -0.23 21.43 -0.88
C CYS A 178 1.08 21.12 -1.60
N SER A 179 0.97 20.83 -2.89
CA SER A 179 2.10 20.49 -3.78
C SER A 179 2.84 19.20 -3.43
N VAL A 180 2.34 18.38 -2.49
CA VAL A 180 2.88 17.06 -2.20
C VAL A 180 2.16 16.02 -3.07
N TRP A 181 2.93 15.15 -3.71
CA TRP A 181 2.44 13.99 -4.46
C TRP A 181 3.18 12.75 -3.96
N PRO A 182 2.76 12.15 -2.83
CA PRO A 182 3.36 10.91 -2.37
C PRO A 182 2.84 9.74 -3.22
N ALA A 183 3.72 8.75 -3.41
CA ALA A 183 3.32 7.49 -4.03
C ALA A 183 4.04 6.30 -3.39
N PHE A 184 3.30 5.21 -3.17
CA PHE A 184 3.83 3.86 -2.97
C PHE A 184 3.20 2.97 -4.03
N TRP A 185 4.04 2.50 -4.94
CA TRP A 185 3.60 1.93 -6.21
C TRP A 185 4.61 0.90 -6.72
N THR A 186 4.20 0.10 -7.69
CA THR A 186 5.05 -0.90 -8.35
C THR A 186 4.96 -0.74 -9.86
N TYR A 187 6.02 -1.07 -10.58
CA TYR A 187 6.01 -1.13 -12.04
C TYR A 187 6.76 -2.36 -12.53
N GLY A 188 6.35 -2.88 -13.69
CA GLY A 188 7.00 -4.03 -14.29
C GLY A 188 8.39 -3.68 -14.83
N ILE A 189 9.33 -4.61 -14.72
CA ILE A 189 10.74 -4.41 -15.11
C ILE A 189 11.10 -5.04 -16.46
N GLU A 190 10.20 -5.81 -17.05
CA GLU A 190 10.48 -6.60 -18.25
C GLU A 190 10.38 -5.79 -19.56
N LYS A 191 9.70 -4.63 -19.53
CA LYS A 191 9.51 -3.74 -20.69
C LYS A 191 9.54 -2.28 -20.25
N GLU A 192 9.64 -1.39 -21.22
CA GLU A 192 9.47 0.05 -20.96
C GLU A 192 8.03 0.35 -20.52
N TRP A 193 7.89 1.29 -19.60
CA TRP A 193 6.59 1.78 -19.17
C TRP A 193 5.83 2.41 -20.35
N PRO A 194 4.50 2.19 -20.50
CA PRO A 194 3.61 1.44 -19.61
C PRO A 194 3.43 -0.04 -20.01
N GLU A 195 4.27 -0.60 -20.91
CA GLU A 195 4.08 -1.95 -21.44
C GLU A 195 4.23 -3.06 -20.40
N ALA A 196 4.97 -2.80 -19.32
CA ALA A 196 5.15 -3.73 -18.22
C ALA A 196 4.10 -3.56 -17.10
N GLY A 197 3.20 -2.57 -17.22
CA GLY A 197 2.19 -2.24 -16.23
C GLY A 197 2.71 -1.46 -15.02
N GLU A 198 1.79 -0.76 -14.37
CA GLU A 198 1.99 -0.01 -13.12
C GLU A 198 0.81 -0.25 -12.17
N ILE A 199 1.09 -0.28 -10.87
CA ILE A 199 0.11 -0.42 -9.80
C ILE A 199 0.40 0.61 -8.72
N ASP A 200 -0.48 1.60 -8.61
CA ASP A 200 -0.44 2.62 -7.57
C ASP A 200 -1.24 2.16 -6.37
N ILE A 201 -0.55 1.77 -5.30
CA ILE A 201 -1.17 1.25 -4.07
C ILE A 201 -1.60 2.41 -3.18
N ILE A 202 -0.72 3.40 -3.06
CA ILE A 202 -0.99 4.67 -2.41
C ILE A 202 -0.60 5.76 -3.39
N GLU A 203 -1.54 6.59 -3.79
CA GLU A 203 -1.28 7.79 -4.57
C GLU A 203 -2.30 8.86 -4.22
N ALA A 204 -1.82 10.08 -4.03
CA ALA A 204 -2.66 11.24 -3.81
C ALA A 204 -1.91 12.48 -4.28
N ILE A 205 -2.65 13.54 -4.61
CA ILE A 205 -2.07 14.82 -5.02
C ILE A 205 -2.61 15.95 -4.18
N ASN A 206 -1.72 16.86 -3.77
CA ASN A 206 -2.05 18.05 -2.98
C ASN A 206 -2.81 17.67 -1.68
N ASP A 207 -3.88 18.41 -1.38
CA ASP A 207 -4.72 18.22 -0.20
C ASP A 207 -5.86 17.21 -0.43
N MET A 208 -5.64 16.17 -1.25
CA MET A 208 -6.56 15.04 -1.27
C MET A 208 -6.69 14.46 0.15
N ASP A 209 -7.91 14.13 0.55
CA ASP A 209 -8.24 13.66 1.90
C ASP A 209 -8.47 12.14 1.97
N ARG A 210 -8.31 11.45 0.84
CA ARG A 210 -8.46 10.01 0.69
C ARG A 210 -7.47 9.51 -0.34
N ASN A 211 -7.04 8.27 -0.18
CA ASN A 211 -6.19 7.59 -1.15
C ASN A 211 -6.96 7.27 -2.45
N GLN A 212 -6.22 7.06 -3.52
CA GLN A 212 -6.71 6.36 -4.70
C GLN A 212 -5.75 5.23 -5.08
N VAL A 213 -6.30 4.16 -5.63
CA VAL A 213 -5.56 3.05 -6.24
C VAL A 213 -5.76 3.16 -7.74
N ALA A 214 -4.68 3.04 -8.51
CA ALA A 214 -4.72 3.10 -9.96
C ALA A 214 -3.90 1.97 -10.59
N LEU A 215 -4.29 1.58 -11.82
CA LEU A 215 -3.47 0.74 -12.68
C LEU A 215 -3.24 1.46 -14.01
N HIS A 216 -2.00 1.39 -14.51
CA HIS A 216 -1.64 1.88 -15.84
C HIS A 216 -1.18 0.71 -16.71
N THR A 217 -1.71 0.64 -17.93
CA THR A 217 -1.37 -0.41 -18.91
C THR A 217 -1.38 0.17 -20.32
N ILE A 218 -0.99 -0.65 -21.30
CA ILE A 218 -1.31 -0.40 -22.71
C ILE A 218 -2.81 -0.56 -23.00
N PRO A 219 -3.33 -0.06 -24.14
CA PRO A 219 -4.72 -0.25 -24.55
C PRO A 219 -5.18 -1.70 -24.53
N GLY A 220 -6.43 -1.92 -24.09
CA GLY A 220 -7.07 -3.24 -24.05
C GLY A 220 -7.27 -3.83 -22.64
N CYS A 221 -6.82 -3.15 -21.59
CA CYS A 221 -7.13 -3.51 -20.21
C CYS A 221 -8.19 -2.55 -19.63
N SER A 222 -9.26 -3.12 -19.09
CA SER A 222 -10.28 -2.35 -18.37
C SER A 222 -10.72 -3.09 -17.13
N LYS A 223 -10.97 -2.33 -16.07
CA LYS A 223 -11.55 -2.84 -14.85
C LYS A 223 -13.05 -3.07 -15.05
N ALA A 224 -13.55 -4.22 -14.62
CA ALA A 224 -15.00 -4.46 -14.57
C ALA A 224 -15.67 -3.68 -13.43
N ASP A 225 -16.84 -3.09 -13.70
CA ASP A 225 -17.63 -2.31 -12.72
C ASP A 225 -18.32 -3.17 -11.66
N THR A 226 -18.53 -4.46 -11.93
CA THR A 226 -19.32 -5.36 -11.09
C THR A 226 -18.53 -6.08 -9.99
N LEU A 227 -17.23 -5.81 -9.88
CA LEU A 227 -16.38 -6.48 -8.90
C LEU A 227 -16.70 -6.02 -7.47
N PRO A 228 -16.78 -6.95 -6.49
CA PRO A 228 -17.01 -6.59 -5.09
C PRO A 228 -15.80 -5.80 -4.56
N GLN A 229 -16.02 -4.52 -4.26
CA GLN A 229 -15.02 -3.63 -3.67
C GLN A 229 -15.69 -2.63 -2.72
N SER A 230 -14.94 -2.11 -1.75
CA SER A 230 -15.43 -1.08 -0.82
C SER A 230 -15.14 0.36 -1.29
N GLY A 231 -14.24 0.51 -2.26
CA GLY A 231 -13.91 1.79 -2.90
C GLY A 231 -14.86 2.16 -4.04
N ARG A 232 -14.78 3.39 -4.51
CA ARG A 232 -15.60 3.92 -5.61
C ARG A 232 -14.77 4.00 -6.89
N THR A 233 -15.18 3.27 -7.93
CA THR A 233 -14.55 3.39 -9.25
C THR A 233 -14.78 4.78 -9.82
N LEU A 234 -13.69 5.41 -10.27
CA LEU A 234 -13.66 6.73 -10.91
C LEU A 234 -13.34 6.66 -12.39
N GLU A 235 -12.55 5.65 -12.79
CA GLU A 235 -12.14 5.39 -14.18
C GLU A 235 -11.97 3.88 -14.34
N THR A 236 -12.41 3.34 -15.47
CA THR A 236 -12.37 1.90 -15.79
C THR A 236 -11.30 1.56 -16.80
N ASP A 237 -10.90 2.49 -17.67
CA ASP A 237 -9.90 2.25 -18.72
C ASP A 237 -8.49 2.48 -18.18
N CYS A 238 -7.72 1.39 -18.07
CA CYS A 238 -6.38 1.40 -17.50
C CYS A 238 -5.32 1.96 -18.46
N SER A 239 -5.69 2.25 -19.71
CA SER A 239 -4.78 2.80 -20.72
C SER A 239 -4.84 4.31 -20.87
N THR A 240 -5.74 4.97 -20.13
CA THR A 240 -5.77 6.44 -20.08
C THR A 240 -4.56 6.97 -19.32
N ASN A 241 -4.23 8.26 -19.53
CA ASN A 241 -3.16 8.91 -18.76
C ASN A 241 -3.37 8.87 -17.24
N ARG A 242 -4.60 8.68 -16.78
CA ARG A 242 -4.95 8.59 -15.36
C ARG A 242 -5.01 7.16 -14.84
N GLY A 243 -4.91 6.16 -15.72
CA GLY A 243 -5.16 4.77 -15.39
C GLY A 243 -6.61 4.52 -14.98
N CYS A 244 -6.92 3.26 -14.63
CA CYS A 244 -8.22 2.91 -14.08
C CYS A 244 -8.16 3.07 -12.56
N ILE A 245 -9.04 3.90 -12.01
CA ILE A 245 -8.94 4.41 -10.65
C ILE A 245 -10.07 3.89 -9.78
N VAL A 246 -9.71 3.46 -8.57
CA VAL A 246 -10.63 3.24 -7.46
C VAL A 246 -10.26 4.18 -6.31
N ALA A 247 -11.16 5.10 -5.97
CA ALA A 247 -10.99 5.98 -4.82
C ALA A 247 -11.37 5.25 -3.53
N GLU A 248 -10.55 5.41 -2.49
CA GLU A 248 -10.88 4.95 -1.16
C GLU A 248 -12.11 5.68 -0.61
N SER A 249 -12.90 4.97 0.19
CA SER A 249 -14.11 5.53 0.82
C SER A 249 -13.83 6.02 2.24
N LYS A 250 -12.89 5.37 2.94
CA LYS A 250 -12.54 5.70 4.32
C LYS A 250 -11.82 7.06 4.38
N PRO A 251 -12.28 8.00 5.23
CA PRO A 251 -11.71 9.34 5.32
C PRO A 251 -10.31 9.38 5.97
N ASN A 252 -9.85 8.29 6.57
CA ASN A 252 -8.53 8.15 7.17
C ASN A 252 -7.61 7.23 6.37
N SER A 253 -7.93 7.00 5.09
CA SER A 253 -7.06 6.27 4.15
C SER A 253 -5.81 7.06 3.79
N PHE A 254 -5.83 8.40 3.90
CA PHE A 254 -4.70 9.25 3.55
C PHE A 254 -4.75 10.57 4.34
N GLY A 255 -3.67 11.34 4.25
CA GLY A 255 -3.61 12.72 4.74
C GLY A 255 -3.55 12.82 6.26
N PRO A 256 -3.94 13.97 6.84
CA PRO A 256 -3.87 14.20 8.28
C PRO A 256 -4.60 13.12 9.08
N ARG A 257 -5.76 12.66 8.58
CA ARG A 257 -6.59 11.66 9.27
C ARG A 257 -5.95 10.28 9.33
N PHE A 258 -5.11 9.92 8.37
CA PHE A 258 -4.32 8.69 8.44
C PHE A 258 -3.34 8.76 9.61
N SER A 259 -2.57 9.84 9.70
CA SER A 259 -1.59 10.07 10.78
C SER A 259 -2.26 10.23 12.16
N GLU A 260 -3.39 10.93 12.23
CA GLU A 260 -4.19 11.09 13.47
C GLU A 260 -4.79 9.77 13.97
N ALA A 261 -5.09 8.83 13.07
CA ALA A 261 -5.52 7.47 13.42
C ALA A 261 -4.36 6.57 13.88
N GLY A 262 -3.13 7.09 13.88
CA GLY A 262 -1.91 6.33 14.17
C GLY A 262 -1.36 5.59 12.96
N GLY A 263 -1.92 5.79 11.76
CA GLY A 263 -1.52 5.15 10.52
C GLY A 263 -2.39 3.97 10.12
N GLY A 264 -1.79 3.03 9.40
CA GLY A 264 -2.46 1.83 8.92
C GLY A 264 -1.62 1.00 7.98
N VAL A 265 -2.24 -0.08 7.49
CA VAL A 265 -1.62 -1.05 6.61
C VAL A 265 -2.29 -1.02 5.24
N TYR A 266 -1.47 -0.91 4.21
CA TYR A 266 -1.85 -1.18 2.83
C TYR A 266 -1.29 -2.54 2.40
N ALA A 267 -2.10 -3.35 1.73
CA ALA A 267 -1.68 -4.65 1.22
C ALA A 267 -2.07 -4.81 -0.25
N LEU A 268 -1.12 -5.18 -1.09
CA LEU A 268 -1.28 -5.53 -2.49
C LEU A 268 -1.11 -7.04 -2.66
N LEU A 269 -2.11 -7.72 -3.19
CA LEU A 269 -2.01 -9.10 -3.65
C LEU A 269 -1.97 -9.13 -5.18
N LEU A 270 -0.90 -9.73 -5.71
CA LEU A 270 -0.71 -9.98 -7.15
C LEU A 270 -1.14 -11.42 -7.46
N GLU A 271 -2.23 -11.59 -8.18
CA GLU A 271 -2.68 -12.90 -8.66
C GLU A 271 -2.75 -12.94 -10.19
N PRO A 272 -2.62 -14.14 -10.80
CA PRO A 272 -2.72 -14.28 -12.25
C PRO A 272 -4.04 -13.78 -12.86
N THR A 273 -5.10 -13.67 -12.04
CA THR A 273 -6.45 -13.28 -12.48
C THR A 273 -6.95 -12.00 -11.85
N SER A 274 -6.26 -11.45 -10.85
CA SER A 274 -6.72 -10.27 -10.14
C SER A 274 -5.59 -9.51 -9.46
N ILE A 275 -5.80 -8.20 -9.30
CA ILE A 275 -4.97 -7.34 -8.47
C ILE A 275 -5.89 -6.80 -7.39
N ASN A 276 -5.55 -7.07 -6.12
CA ASN A 276 -6.35 -6.64 -4.99
C ASN A 276 -5.52 -5.74 -4.08
N VAL A 277 -6.11 -4.61 -3.67
CA VAL A 277 -5.53 -3.70 -2.70
C VAL A 277 -6.49 -3.54 -1.52
N TRP A 278 -5.96 -3.67 -0.30
CA TRP A 278 -6.71 -3.44 0.94
C TRP A 278 -6.07 -2.35 1.78
N PHE A 279 -6.92 -1.57 2.44
CA PHE A 279 -6.53 -0.64 3.50
C PHE A 279 -7.15 -1.02 4.85
N PHE A 280 -6.27 -1.23 5.82
CA PHE A 280 -6.59 -1.45 7.23
C PHE A 280 -6.11 -0.26 8.06
N SER A 281 -7.04 0.60 8.47
CA SER A 281 -6.73 1.66 9.43
C SER A 281 -6.29 1.06 10.76
N TYR A 282 -5.30 1.66 11.40
CA TYR A 282 -5.15 1.47 12.83
C TYR A 282 -6.35 2.10 13.52
N PHE A 283 -6.99 1.30 14.36
CA PHE A 283 -8.04 1.77 15.24
C PHE A 283 -7.42 1.92 16.62
N PRO A 284 -7.72 3.01 17.36
CA PRO A 284 -7.38 3.05 18.78
C PRO A 284 -8.03 1.84 19.47
N PRO A 285 -7.35 1.18 20.42
CA PRO A 285 -7.89 0.05 21.15
C PRO A 285 -9.30 0.36 21.66
N GLN A 286 -10.28 -0.47 21.30
CA GLN A 286 -11.65 -0.32 21.77
C GLN A 286 -11.89 -1.19 22.99
N ASN A 287 -12.62 -0.66 23.97
CA ASN A 287 -13.12 -1.48 25.07
C ASN A 287 -14.28 -2.33 24.60
N LEU A 288 -14.28 -3.60 24.99
CA LEU A 288 -15.42 -4.49 24.81
C LEU A 288 -16.42 -4.17 25.93
N ILE A 289 -17.54 -3.54 25.59
CA ILE A 289 -18.57 -3.16 26.57
C ILE A 289 -19.69 -4.20 26.51
N LEU A 290 -19.80 -5.00 27.56
CA LEU A 290 -20.96 -5.84 27.85
C LEU A 290 -21.80 -5.10 28.89
N LEU A 291 -23.02 -4.70 28.53
CA LEU A 291 -23.95 -4.07 29.46
C LEU A 291 -25.33 -4.68 29.33
N THR A 292 -26.05 -4.75 30.45
CA THR A 292 -27.49 -4.92 30.48
C THR A 292 -28.06 -3.67 31.14
N THR A 293 -28.99 -2.99 30.49
CA THR A 293 -29.67 -1.80 31.03
C THR A 293 -31.18 -2.03 31.05
N LEU A 294 -31.87 -1.41 32.01
CA LEU A 294 -33.32 -1.43 32.15
C LEU A 294 -33.81 0.00 32.26
N CYS A 295 -34.80 0.37 31.45
CA CYS A 295 -35.40 1.71 31.33
C CYS A 295 -34.38 2.83 31.02
N GLY A 296 -34.54 3.47 29.85
CA GLY A 296 -33.67 4.57 29.41
C GLY A 296 -34.42 5.57 28.53
N VAL A 297 -33.80 6.73 28.30
CA VAL A 297 -34.37 7.86 27.52
C VAL A 297 -34.81 7.47 26.10
N TRP A 298 -34.33 6.35 25.56
CA TRP A 298 -34.77 5.81 24.26
C TRP A 298 -36.07 4.98 24.32
N TYR A 299 -36.49 4.52 25.50
CA TYR A 299 -37.73 3.74 25.65
C TYR A 299 -38.98 4.63 25.72
N VAL A 300 -38.80 5.96 25.87
CA VAL A 300 -39.90 6.91 26.11
C VAL A 300 -40.45 7.54 24.81
N PHE A 301 -39.91 7.20 23.63
CA PHE A 301 -40.37 7.76 22.34
C PHE A 301 -41.28 6.85 21.51
N SER A 302 -41.79 5.76 22.09
CA SER A 302 -42.82 4.95 21.46
C SER A 302 -44.10 5.02 22.30
N THR A 303 -44.81 6.14 22.22
CA THR A 303 -46.29 6.25 22.23
C THR A 303 -46.73 7.70 22.41
N SER A 304 -46.91 8.40 21.28
CA SER A 304 -47.98 9.38 21.07
C SER A 304 -48.20 9.55 19.58
#